data_AF-W0RJB1-F1
#
_entry.id   AF-W0RJB1-F1
#
_cell.length_a   1.000
_cell.length_b   1.000
_cell.length_c   1.000
_cell.angle_alpha   90.00
_cell.angle_beta   90.00
_cell.angle_gamma   90.00
#
_symmetry.space_group_name_H-M   'P 1'
#
loop_
_entity.id
_entity.type
_entity.pdbx_description
1 polymer ?
#
loop_
_entity_poly.entity_id
_entity_poly.type
_entity_poly.pdbx_seq_one_letter_code
_entity_poly.pdbx_strand_id
1 'polypeptide(L)'
;MLSRFSRCSNTLRTVAVAALSLSAATAGAQSLSGTLTMDDAFQVYLGTSATTLGVAIPGANGNSWPTDVTFGPQALTPGTNYWLQIVATNSGGPGAFIGQFSLTGGFHFANTTQSLLTNTTEWSLRSGSFAGSPLGIADEGPNGTGPWGTFGNISPSAHFIWDGTSNCDVCTIYFAAPIIAQRVTPPGTTVPEPSTWALVATGVVAFGIVRRRRSA
;
A
#
# COMPACT_ATOMS: atom_id res chain seq x y z
N MET A 1 -40.74 13.77 76.05
CA MET A 1 -41.52 14.28 74.89
C MET A 1 -40.55 15.02 73.98
N LEU A 2 -39.89 14.41 72.98
CA LEU A 2 -40.33 13.91 71.66
C LEU A 2 -40.94 14.97 70.71
N SER A 3 -40.15 15.40 69.71
CA SER A 3 -40.43 15.46 68.24
C SER A 3 -39.58 16.59 67.59
N ARG A 4 -38.49 16.31 66.86
CA ARG A 4 -38.33 15.94 65.44
C ARG A 4 -39.02 16.88 64.44
N PHE A 5 -38.25 17.54 63.57
CA PHE A 5 -38.43 17.68 62.11
C PHE A 5 -37.12 18.28 61.53
N SER A 6 -36.23 17.48 60.94
CA SER A 6 -36.15 16.99 59.55
C SER A 6 -35.26 17.89 58.67
N ARG A 7 -34.09 17.35 58.30
CA ARG A 7 -33.11 17.92 57.37
C ARG A 7 -33.64 17.84 55.95
N CYS A 8 -33.36 18.86 55.13
CA CYS A 8 -33.34 18.70 53.67
C CYS A 8 -31.95 19.06 53.13
N SER A 9 -31.33 18.03 52.56
CA SER A 9 -30.09 18.01 51.78
C SER A 9 -30.33 18.65 50.41
N ASN A 10 -29.33 19.33 49.84
CA ASN A 10 -28.94 19.05 48.45
C ASN A 10 -27.52 19.56 48.13
N THR A 11 -26.60 18.60 48.18
CA THR A 11 -25.30 18.54 47.51
C THR A 11 -25.36 19.00 46.05
N LEU A 12 -24.58 20.02 45.69
CA LEU A 12 -24.20 20.29 44.31
C LEU A 12 -22.79 19.71 44.08
N ARG A 13 -22.77 18.51 43.51
CA ARG A 13 -21.57 17.90 42.92
C ARG A 13 -21.54 18.28 41.44
N THR A 14 -20.51 18.99 41.01
CA THR A 14 -20.16 19.07 39.58
C THR A 14 -18.73 18.59 39.44
N VAL A 15 -18.57 17.30 39.15
CA VAL A 15 -17.31 16.74 38.67
C VAL A 15 -17.46 16.63 37.15
N ALA A 16 -16.76 17.48 36.41
CA ALA A 16 -16.61 17.32 34.97
C ALA A 16 -15.32 16.51 34.72
N VAL A 17 -15.46 15.21 34.46
CA VAL A 17 -14.36 14.40 33.93
C VAL A 17 -14.44 14.46 32.41
N ALA A 18 -13.55 15.23 31.78
CA ALA A 18 -13.31 15.14 30.35
C ALA A 18 -12.20 14.11 30.13
N ALA A 19 -12.56 12.87 29.80
CA ALA A 19 -11.60 11.86 29.36
C ALA A 19 -11.27 12.09 27.88
N LEU A 20 -10.14 12.72 27.58
CA LEU A 20 -9.57 12.71 26.23
C LEU A 20 -8.90 11.35 26.00
N SER A 21 -9.58 10.45 25.32
CA SER A 21 -8.95 9.25 24.77
C SER A 21 -8.11 9.63 23.54
N LEU A 22 -6.82 9.89 23.74
CA LEU A 22 -5.86 9.97 22.63
C LEU A 22 -5.64 8.55 22.10
N SER A 23 -6.29 8.24 20.99
CA SER A 23 -5.95 7.06 20.18
C SER A 23 -4.61 7.31 19.51
N ALA A 24 -3.51 6.89 20.15
CA ALA A 24 -2.21 6.83 19.47
C ALA A 24 -2.33 5.78 18.35
N ALA A 25 -2.31 6.23 17.10
CA ALA A 25 -2.15 5.33 15.97
C ALA A 25 -0.78 4.64 16.14
N THR A 26 -0.78 3.35 16.45
CA THR A 26 0.45 2.56 16.43
C THR A 26 0.98 2.61 15.00
N ALA A 27 2.16 3.21 14.81
CA ALA A 27 2.86 3.14 13.54
C ALA A 27 3.29 1.67 13.34
N GLY A 28 2.44 0.88 12.68
CA GLY A 28 2.79 -0.48 12.29
C GLY A 28 3.98 -0.45 11.33
N ALA A 29 4.89 -1.43 11.44
CA ALA A 29 5.96 -1.59 10.47
C ALA A 29 5.35 -1.70 9.06
N GLN A 30 5.84 -0.86 8.15
CA GLN A 30 5.39 -0.82 6.76
C GLN A 30 6.54 -1.30 5.90
N SER A 31 6.30 -2.30 5.07
CA SER A 31 7.36 -2.97 4.36
C SER A 31 6.93 -3.53 3.02
N LEU A 32 7.92 -3.77 2.17
CA LEU A 32 7.84 -4.53 0.94
C LEU A 32 8.57 -5.87 1.12
N SER A 33 7.96 -6.95 0.65
CA SER A 33 8.62 -8.25 0.47
C SER A 33 8.19 -8.86 -0.85
N GLY A 34 8.91 -9.88 -1.30
CA GLY A 34 8.52 -10.61 -2.50
C GLY A 34 9.35 -11.86 -2.74
N THR A 35 8.82 -12.69 -3.62
CA THR A 35 9.46 -13.90 -4.14
C THR A 35 9.37 -13.84 -5.66
N LEU A 36 10.50 -14.00 -6.34
CA LEU A 36 10.57 -13.93 -7.80
C LEU A 36 11.69 -14.78 -8.36
N THR A 37 11.61 -15.06 -9.65
CA THR A 37 12.67 -15.67 -10.45
C THR A 37 12.67 -15.03 -11.84
N MET A 38 13.78 -15.20 -12.55
CA MET A 38 13.99 -14.66 -13.89
C MET A 38 14.76 -15.68 -14.70
N ASP A 39 14.47 -15.76 -15.99
CA ASP A 39 15.30 -16.39 -17.00
C ASP A 39 16.00 -15.26 -17.79
N ASP A 40 17.28 -14.93 -17.56
CA ASP A 40 18.26 -15.63 -16.71
C ASP A 40 18.52 -14.98 -15.34
N ALA A 41 18.72 -13.67 -15.32
CA ALA A 41 19.31 -12.98 -14.17
C ALA A 41 18.59 -11.68 -13.84
N PHE A 42 18.66 -11.29 -12.57
CA PHE A 42 17.98 -10.08 -12.11
C PHE A 42 18.60 -9.44 -10.86
N GLN A 43 18.30 -8.16 -10.69
CA GLN A 43 18.49 -7.44 -9.44
C GLN A 43 17.27 -6.55 -9.18
N VAL A 44 16.77 -6.58 -7.95
CA VAL A 44 15.65 -5.75 -7.51
C VAL A 44 16.16 -4.49 -6.82
N TYR A 45 15.48 -3.39 -7.10
CA TYR A 45 15.74 -2.06 -6.57
C TYR A 45 14.43 -1.46 -6.03
N LEU A 46 14.57 -0.54 -5.07
CA LEU A 46 13.49 0.30 -4.58
C LEU A 46 13.83 1.76 -4.93
N GLY A 47 13.06 2.33 -5.84
CA GLY A 47 13.21 3.72 -6.28
C GLY A 47 12.11 4.63 -5.76
N THR A 48 12.34 5.93 -5.75
CA THR A 48 11.31 6.98 -5.52
C THR A 48 10.89 7.67 -6.82
N SER A 49 11.36 7.16 -7.96
CA SER A 49 11.08 7.65 -9.31
C SER A 49 10.85 6.46 -10.25
N ALA A 50 9.94 6.62 -11.21
CA ALA A 50 9.70 5.62 -12.24
C ALA A 50 10.86 5.50 -13.24
N THR A 51 11.68 6.55 -13.39
CA THR A 51 12.66 6.69 -14.48
C THR A 51 14.11 6.69 -14.01
N THR A 52 14.35 6.72 -12.70
CA THR A 52 15.68 6.73 -12.11
C THR A 52 15.88 5.46 -11.31
N LEU A 53 17.00 4.78 -11.53
CA LEU A 53 17.36 3.57 -10.79
C LEU A 53 17.39 3.85 -9.29
N GLY A 54 16.72 3.01 -8.52
CA GLY A 54 16.63 3.08 -7.08
C GLY A 54 17.82 2.49 -6.35
N VAL A 55 17.64 2.24 -5.06
CA VAL A 55 18.62 1.57 -4.21
C VAL A 55 18.42 0.06 -4.33
N ALA A 56 19.52 -0.69 -4.53
CA ALA A 56 19.47 -2.14 -4.60
C ALA A 56 18.95 -2.73 -3.28
N ILE A 57 18.02 -3.67 -3.38
CA ILE A 57 17.52 -4.40 -2.20
C ILE A 57 18.54 -5.51 -1.87
N PRO A 58 19.11 -5.53 -0.65
CA PRO A 58 20.07 -6.57 -0.27
C PRO A 58 19.46 -7.96 -0.37
N GLY A 59 20.18 -8.88 -1.03
CA GLY A 59 19.75 -10.27 -1.22
C GLY A 59 18.63 -10.49 -2.23
N ALA A 60 18.12 -9.44 -2.89
CA ALA A 60 17.10 -9.55 -3.94
C ALA A 60 17.74 -9.59 -5.34
N ASN A 61 18.56 -10.60 -5.58
CA ASN A 61 19.14 -10.89 -6.89
C ASN A 61 19.22 -12.39 -7.15
N GLY A 62 19.24 -12.74 -8.43
CA GLY A 62 19.41 -14.09 -8.93
C GLY A 62 20.20 -14.07 -10.23
N ASN A 63 20.90 -15.15 -10.52
CA ASN A 63 21.80 -15.26 -11.67
C ASN A 63 21.45 -16.41 -12.62
N SER A 64 20.39 -17.17 -12.34
CA SER A 64 19.88 -18.23 -13.21
C SER A 64 18.48 -18.68 -12.75
N TRP A 65 17.60 -18.96 -13.71
CA TRP A 65 16.47 -19.89 -13.55
C TRP A 65 17.02 -21.32 -13.26
N PRO A 66 16.33 -22.22 -12.51
CA PRO A 66 14.96 -22.17 -11.99
C PRO A 66 14.86 -21.81 -10.49
N THR A 67 15.79 -21.07 -9.91
CA THR A 67 15.73 -20.78 -8.48
C THR A 67 14.92 -19.51 -8.22
N ASP A 68 13.88 -19.59 -7.38
CA ASP A 68 13.21 -18.41 -6.86
C ASP A 68 13.97 -17.83 -5.66
N VAL A 69 13.97 -16.50 -5.59
CA VAL A 69 14.62 -15.73 -4.53
C VAL A 69 13.55 -14.97 -3.77
N THR A 70 13.58 -15.10 -2.45
CA THR A 70 12.70 -14.34 -1.56
C THR A 70 13.49 -13.26 -0.84
N PHE A 71 12.94 -12.05 -0.77
CA PHE A 71 13.54 -10.93 -0.07
C PHE A 71 12.55 -10.23 0.86
N GLY A 72 13.12 -9.42 1.76
CA GLY A 72 12.39 -8.56 2.68
C GLY A 72 12.34 -9.11 4.11
N PRO A 73 11.65 -8.39 5.03
CA PRO A 73 10.94 -7.14 4.79
C PRO A 73 11.89 -5.95 4.53
N GLN A 74 11.58 -5.14 3.52
CA GLN A 74 12.25 -3.86 3.22
C GLN A 74 11.40 -2.72 3.74
N ALA A 75 11.95 -1.88 4.62
CA ALA A 75 11.21 -0.80 5.25
C ALA A 75 10.79 0.29 4.25
N LEU A 76 9.55 0.75 4.37
CA LEU A 76 8.99 1.86 3.59
C LEU A 76 8.69 3.05 4.50
N THR A 77 8.93 4.27 4.01
CA THR A 77 8.63 5.50 4.76
C THR A 77 7.19 5.96 4.48
N PRO A 78 6.33 6.11 5.50
CA PRO A 78 4.96 6.57 5.32
C PRO A 78 4.88 7.88 4.51
N GLY A 79 3.93 7.95 3.58
CA GLY A 79 3.70 9.14 2.75
C GLY A 79 4.63 9.29 1.54
N THR A 80 5.63 8.42 1.38
CA THR A 80 6.53 8.42 0.22
C THR A 80 6.09 7.41 -0.82
N ASN A 81 5.85 7.82 -2.06
CA ASN A 81 5.63 6.88 -3.15
C ASN A 81 6.95 6.22 -3.59
N TYR A 82 6.88 4.96 -3.97
CA TYR A 82 8.02 4.19 -4.44
C TYR A 82 7.71 3.50 -5.77
N TRP A 83 8.76 2.96 -6.39
CA TRP A 83 8.68 2.03 -7.51
C TRP A 83 9.49 0.79 -7.16
N LEU A 84 8.85 -0.37 -7.25
CA LEU A 84 9.52 -1.66 -7.32
C LEU A 84 10.13 -1.75 -8.71
N GLN A 85 11.45 -1.89 -8.78
CA GLN A 85 12.23 -1.85 -10.00
C GLN A 85 13.02 -3.13 -10.14
N ILE A 86 12.95 -3.78 -11.30
CA ILE A 86 13.72 -4.98 -11.60
C ILE A 86 14.53 -4.72 -12.86
N VAL A 87 15.84 -4.90 -12.76
CA VAL A 87 16.72 -5.01 -13.92
C VAL A 87 16.80 -6.49 -14.27
N ALA A 88 16.36 -6.83 -15.47
CA ALA A 88 16.32 -8.19 -15.99
C ALA A 88 17.36 -8.35 -17.09
N THR A 89 18.13 -9.44 -17.05
CA THR A 89 19.11 -9.77 -18.08
C THR A 89 18.81 -11.16 -18.61
N ASN A 90 18.65 -11.25 -19.94
CA ASN A 90 18.60 -12.50 -20.69
C ASN A 90 19.96 -12.69 -21.40
N SER A 91 20.54 -13.87 -21.27
CA SER A 91 21.86 -14.24 -21.79
C SER A 91 21.76 -15.19 -22.99
N GLY A 92 20.55 -15.57 -23.39
CA GLY A 92 20.26 -16.34 -24.59
C GLY A 92 19.00 -17.17 -24.45
N GLY A 93 18.31 -17.42 -25.57
CA GLY A 93 17.06 -18.17 -25.59
C GLY A 93 15.87 -17.35 -25.07
N PRO A 94 14.80 -18.03 -24.64
CA PRO A 94 13.62 -17.38 -24.08
C PRO A 94 13.95 -16.67 -22.77
N GLY A 95 13.43 -15.46 -22.57
CA GLY A 95 13.45 -14.80 -21.28
C GLY A 95 12.08 -14.84 -20.61
N ALA A 96 12.07 -14.80 -19.27
CA ALA A 96 10.83 -14.70 -18.51
C ALA A 96 11.05 -14.09 -17.13
N PHE A 97 10.04 -13.35 -16.67
CA PHE A 97 9.93 -12.84 -15.32
C PHE A 97 8.65 -13.37 -14.68
N ILE A 98 8.76 -13.98 -13.50
CA ILE A 98 7.58 -14.31 -12.69
C ILE A 98 7.84 -13.98 -11.21
N GLY A 99 6.81 -13.51 -10.51
CA GLY A 99 6.94 -13.16 -9.11
C GLY A 99 5.65 -12.80 -8.41
N GLN A 100 5.76 -12.72 -7.09
CA GLN A 100 4.72 -12.24 -6.20
C GLN A 100 5.32 -11.30 -5.16
N PHE A 101 4.60 -10.23 -4.85
CA PHE A 101 5.06 -9.16 -3.97
C PHE A 101 3.97 -8.79 -2.99
N SER A 102 4.39 -8.40 -1.79
CA SER A 102 3.50 -8.09 -0.68
C SER A 102 3.93 -6.79 -0.01
N LEU A 103 2.93 -5.99 0.36
CA LEU A 103 3.09 -4.77 1.13
C LEU A 103 2.44 -4.93 2.51
N THR A 104 2.96 -4.19 3.48
CA THR A 104 2.30 -3.98 4.78
C THR A 104 2.17 -2.50 5.07
N GLY A 105 1.23 -2.13 5.94
CA GLY A 105 1.00 -0.75 6.33
C GLY A 105 0.10 0.03 5.37
N GLY A 106 0.36 1.32 5.21
CA GLY A 106 -0.46 2.26 4.42
C GLY A 106 0.03 2.38 2.98
N PHE A 107 0.23 1.25 2.30
CA PHE A 107 0.69 1.19 0.92
C PHE A 107 -0.18 0.24 0.10
N HIS A 108 -0.27 0.51 -1.21
CA HIS A 108 -0.87 -0.37 -2.19
C HIS A 108 -0.11 -0.32 -3.52
N PHE A 109 -0.23 -1.36 -4.33
CA PHE A 109 0.23 -1.36 -5.72
C PHE A 109 -0.79 -0.69 -6.65
N ALA A 110 -0.48 -0.57 -7.94
CA ALA A 110 -1.41 -0.02 -8.95
C ALA A 110 -2.79 -0.71 -8.96
N ASN A 111 -2.85 -2.00 -8.64
CA ASN A 111 -4.11 -2.75 -8.53
C ASN A 111 -4.95 -2.41 -7.28
N THR A 112 -4.56 -1.41 -6.48
CA THR A 112 -5.20 -0.96 -5.24
C THR A 112 -5.15 -1.96 -4.07
N THR A 113 -4.35 -3.02 -4.19
CA THR A 113 -4.19 -4.02 -3.14
C THR A 113 -2.77 -4.03 -2.56
N GLN A 114 -2.57 -4.81 -1.50
CA GLN A 114 -1.25 -5.03 -0.90
C GLN A 114 -0.52 -6.24 -1.48
N SER A 115 -1.05 -6.87 -2.52
CA SER A 115 -0.44 -8.00 -3.20
C SER A 115 -0.34 -7.73 -4.69
N LEU A 116 0.81 -8.02 -5.28
CA LEU A 116 1.02 -7.89 -6.72
C LEU A 116 1.62 -9.19 -7.24
N LEU A 117 0.98 -9.75 -8.26
CA LEU A 117 1.54 -10.83 -9.06
C LEU A 117 2.12 -10.25 -10.34
N THR A 118 3.03 -10.96 -10.98
CA THR A 118 3.43 -10.64 -12.36
C THR A 118 2.25 -10.82 -13.30
N ASN A 119 2.02 -9.80 -14.12
CA ASN A 119 0.95 -9.69 -15.12
C ASN A 119 1.31 -8.58 -16.13
N THR A 120 0.44 -8.36 -17.10
CA THR A 120 0.66 -7.39 -18.19
C THR A 120 0.09 -5.99 -17.92
N THR A 121 -0.61 -5.77 -16.80
CA THR A 121 -1.40 -4.55 -16.56
C THR A 121 -0.80 -3.61 -15.53
N GLU A 122 -0.23 -4.13 -14.44
CA GLU A 122 0.34 -3.31 -13.37
C GLU A 122 1.85 -3.09 -13.50
N TRP A 123 2.45 -3.73 -14.49
CA TRP A 123 3.87 -3.63 -14.80
C TRP A 123 4.10 -2.73 -16.00
N SER A 124 5.21 -2.00 -15.95
CA SER A 124 5.77 -1.29 -17.09
C SER A 124 7.09 -1.93 -17.47
N LEU A 125 7.39 -1.96 -18.77
CA LEU A 125 8.62 -2.51 -19.32
C LEU A 125 9.31 -1.49 -20.21
N ARG A 126 10.64 -1.36 -20.08
CA ARG A 126 11.45 -0.43 -20.88
C ARG A 126 12.77 -1.07 -21.32
N SER A 127 13.31 -0.57 -22.43
CA SER A 127 14.63 -0.96 -22.94
C SER A 127 15.73 0.01 -22.49
N GLY A 128 16.92 -0.52 -22.22
CA GLY A 128 18.14 0.27 -21.96
C GLY A 128 18.22 0.97 -20.60
N SER A 129 17.12 1.51 -20.07
CA SER A 129 17.01 2.00 -18.69
C SER A 129 15.55 2.21 -18.27
N PHE A 130 15.33 2.53 -16.99
CA PHE A 130 14.02 3.01 -16.50
C PHE A 130 13.53 4.30 -17.17
N ALA A 131 14.42 5.10 -17.77
CA ALA A 131 14.04 6.27 -18.58
C ALA A 131 13.95 5.97 -20.09
N GLY A 132 14.26 4.73 -20.49
CA GLY A 132 14.36 4.34 -21.89
C GLY A 132 13.00 4.15 -22.57
N SER A 133 13.02 3.61 -23.79
CA SER A 133 11.81 3.44 -24.59
C SER A 133 10.86 2.40 -23.98
N PRO A 134 9.55 2.66 -23.93
CA PRO A 134 8.57 1.68 -23.49
C PRO A 134 8.55 0.47 -24.43
N LEU A 135 8.36 -0.71 -23.85
CA LEU A 135 8.16 -1.97 -24.54
C LEU A 135 6.78 -2.54 -24.20
N GLY A 136 6.22 -3.35 -25.10
CA GLY A 136 5.06 -4.17 -24.82
C GLY A 136 5.43 -5.37 -23.96
N ILE A 137 4.53 -5.75 -23.05
CA ILE A 137 4.68 -6.94 -22.21
C ILE A 137 3.90 -8.08 -22.85
N ALA A 138 4.56 -9.21 -23.10
CA ALA A 138 3.91 -10.46 -23.46
C ALA A 138 3.54 -11.26 -22.20
N ASP A 139 2.40 -11.94 -22.26
CA ASP A 139 2.01 -12.96 -21.30
C ASP A 139 2.40 -14.33 -21.87
N GLU A 140 3.41 -14.95 -21.25
CA GLU A 140 3.93 -16.26 -21.65
C GLU A 140 3.20 -17.42 -20.97
N GLY A 141 2.18 -17.12 -20.15
CA GLY A 141 1.31 -18.08 -19.49
C GLY A 141 1.47 -18.11 -17.97
N PRO A 142 0.56 -18.82 -17.27
CA PRO A 142 0.59 -18.92 -15.81
C PRO A 142 1.77 -19.76 -15.30
N ASN A 143 2.06 -19.65 -14.02
CA ASN A 143 3.01 -20.50 -13.30
C ASN A 143 2.71 -21.99 -13.56
N GLY A 144 3.69 -22.73 -14.07
CA GLY A 144 3.51 -24.09 -14.61
C GLY A 144 3.65 -24.18 -16.14
N THR A 145 3.72 -23.05 -16.85
CA THR A 145 3.92 -23.04 -18.30
C THR A 145 5.34 -23.47 -18.69
N GLY A 146 5.44 -24.31 -19.72
CA GLY A 146 6.73 -24.71 -20.28
C GLY A 146 7.37 -23.59 -21.10
N PRO A 147 8.70 -23.44 -21.09
CA PRO A 147 9.70 -24.37 -20.53
C PRO A 147 9.96 -24.22 -19.02
N TRP A 148 9.47 -23.15 -18.38
CA TRP A 148 9.89 -22.76 -17.02
C TRP A 148 9.30 -23.59 -15.88
N GLY A 149 8.19 -24.29 -16.10
CA GLY A 149 7.58 -25.18 -15.11
C GLY A 149 6.96 -24.45 -13.91
N THR A 150 6.89 -25.12 -12.77
CA THR A 150 6.15 -24.66 -11.59
C THR A 150 7.06 -24.20 -10.46
N PHE A 151 6.74 -23.05 -9.88
CA PHE A 151 7.38 -22.49 -8.69
C PHE A 151 6.47 -22.59 -7.48
N GLY A 152 6.86 -23.37 -6.47
CA GLY A 152 6.02 -23.65 -5.29
C GLY A 152 5.83 -22.45 -4.35
N ASN A 153 6.78 -21.51 -4.33
CA ASN A 153 6.71 -20.31 -3.49
C ASN A 153 6.06 -19.11 -4.21
N ILE A 154 5.63 -19.28 -5.46
CA ILE A 154 4.97 -18.26 -6.26
C ILE A 154 3.55 -18.73 -6.57
N SER A 155 2.56 -17.83 -6.46
CA SER A 155 1.17 -18.13 -6.74
C SER A 155 0.97 -18.81 -8.10
N PRO A 156 0.10 -19.84 -8.20
CA PRO A 156 -0.30 -20.42 -9.48
C PRO A 156 -0.95 -19.42 -10.44
N SER A 157 -1.48 -18.31 -9.91
CA SER A 157 -2.09 -17.23 -10.69
C SER A 157 -1.10 -16.14 -11.12
N ALA A 158 0.18 -16.26 -10.80
CA ALA A 158 1.20 -15.38 -11.36
C ALA A 158 1.51 -15.81 -12.79
N HIS A 159 1.81 -14.84 -13.66
CA HIS A 159 2.11 -15.10 -15.06
C HIS A 159 3.59 -14.85 -15.35
N PHE A 160 4.18 -15.68 -16.19
CA PHE A 160 5.45 -15.38 -16.83
C PHE A 160 5.23 -14.22 -17.80
N ILE A 161 6.00 -13.16 -17.64
CA ILE A 161 5.94 -11.99 -18.51
C ILE A 161 7.31 -11.69 -19.09
N TRP A 162 7.33 -11.23 -20.34
CA TRP A 162 8.57 -10.85 -21.02
C TRP A 162 8.37 -9.71 -22.04
N ASP A 163 9.42 -9.38 -22.79
CA ASP A 163 9.35 -8.43 -23.90
C ASP A 163 8.57 -9.01 -25.09
N GLY A 164 7.34 -8.55 -25.25
CA GLY A 164 6.50 -8.88 -26.40
C GLY A 164 6.80 -8.06 -27.66
N THR A 165 7.73 -7.11 -27.59
CA THR A 165 8.08 -6.22 -28.71
C THR A 165 9.11 -6.85 -29.63
N SER A 166 10.25 -7.26 -29.06
CA SER A 166 11.38 -7.81 -29.82
C SER A 166 11.66 -9.26 -29.49
N ASN A 167 11.13 -9.77 -28.36
CA ASN A 167 11.46 -11.08 -27.81
C ASN A 167 12.97 -11.36 -27.88
N CYS A 168 13.73 -10.44 -27.27
CA CYS A 168 15.17 -10.38 -27.44
C CYS A 168 15.89 -11.62 -26.87
N ASP A 169 16.86 -12.12 -27.65
CA ASP A 169 17.70 -13.28 -27.32
C ASP A 169 18.73 -12.95 -26.22
N VAL A 170 19.50 -11.87 -26.40
CA VAL A 170 20.45 -11.37 -25.39
C VAL A 170 20.18 -9.89 -25.13
N CYS A 171 19.77 -9.54 -23.92
CA CYS A 171 19.33 -8.18 -23.62
C CYS A 171 19.22 -7.89 -22.13
N THR A 172 19.17 -6.58 -21.81
CA THR A 172 18.77 -6.09 -20.49
C THR A 172 17.53 -5.22 -20.62
N ILE A 173 16.47 -5.58 -19.89
CA ILE A 173 15.18 -4.89 -19.86
C ILE A 173 14.79 -4.51 -18.43
N TYR A 174 13.89 -3.54 -18.30
CA TYR A 174 13.64 -2.85 -17.04
C TYR A 174 12.15 -2.90 -16.71
N PHE A 175 11.78 -3.70 -15.70
CA PHE A 175 10.42 -3.79 -15.20
C PHE A 175 10.21 -2.85 -14.02
N ALA A 176 9.11 -2.11 -14.00
CA ALA A 176 8.74 -1.30 -12.86
C ALA A 176 7.24 -1.38 -12.54
N ALA A 177 6.94 -1.44 -11.24
CA ALA A 177 5.58 -1.35 -10.71
C ALA A 177 5.50 -0.26 -9.63
N PRO A 178 4.48 0.62 -9.65
CA PRO A 178 4.35 1.68 -8.67
C PRO A 178 3.85 1.13 -7.32
N ILE A 179 4.40 1.69 -6.25
CA ILE A 179 3.97 1.49 -4.86
C ILE A 179 3.50 2.84 -4.34
N ILE A 180 2.21 2.93 -4.02
CA ILE A 180 1.53 4.18 -3.72
C ILE A 180 1.29 4.24 -2.21
N ALA A 181 1.79 5.31 -1.59
CA ALA A 181 1.48 5.62 -0.21
C ALA A 181 0.01 6.05 -0.10
N GLN A 182 -0.72 5.42 0.79
CA GLN A 182 -2.03 5.90 1.21
C GLN A 182 -1.84 7.22 1.94
N ARG A 183 -2.70 8.21 1.65
CA ARG A 183 -2.66 9.50 2.36
C ARG A 183 -2.78 9.25 3.85
N VAL A 184 -1.72 9.55 4.58
CA VAL A 184 -1.75 9.69 6.02
C VAL A 184 -2.53 10.97 6.28
N THR A 185 -3.79 10.83 6.68
CA THR A 185 -4.50 11.98 7.25
C THR A 185 -3.85 12.22 8.61
N PRO A 186 -3.28 13.40 8.88
CA PRO A 186 -2.67 13.68 10.17
C PRO A 186 -3.70 13.40 11.27
N PRO A 187 -3.34 12.68 12.34
CA PRO A 187 -4.20 12.61 13.51
C PRO A 187 -4.37 14.03 14.05
N GLY A 188 -5.57 14.59 13.90
CA GLY A 188 -5.89 15.96 14.32
C GLY A 188 -6.58 16.85 13.29
N THR A 189 -6.68 16.45 12.02
CA THR A 189 -7.58 17.12 11.07
C THR A 189 -8.93 16.41 11.04
N THR A 190 -9.61 16.33 12.19
CA THR A 190 -11.06 16.21 12.14
C THR A 190 -11.52 17.49 11.44
N VAL A 191 -12.00 17.37 10.21
CA VAL A 191 -12.82 18.42 9.61
C VAL A 191 -13.87 18.74 10.66
N PRO A 192 -13.89 19.94 11.26
CA PRO A 192 -14.93 20.28 12.21
C PRO A 192 -16.24 20.03 11.46
N GLU A 193 -17.09 19.14 11.98
CA GLU A 193 -18.44 19.05 11.45
C GLU A 193 -18.95 20.49 11.38
N PRO A 194 -19.43 20.96 10.21
CA PRO A 194 -19.83 22.34 10.09
C PRO A 194 -20.80 22.60 11.24
N SER A 195 -20.61 23.71 11.93
CA SER A 195 -21.38 24.14 13.10
C SER A 195 -22.89 24.19 12.85
N THR A 196 -23.36 23.82 11.67
CA THR A 196 -24.72 23.43 11.32
C THR A 196 -25.43 22.65 12.42
N TRP A 197 -24.83 21.62 13.04
CA TRP A 197 -25.52 20.92 14.15
C TRP A 197 -25.65 21.78 15.41
N ALA A 198 -24.64 22.59 15.72
CA ALA A 198 -24.71 23.56 16.81
C ALA A 198 -25.74 24.67 16.54
N LEU A 199 -25.86 25.13 15.29
CA LEU A 199 -26.84 26.12 14.83
C LEU A 199 -28.26 25.55 14.81
N VAL A 200 -28.43 24.29 14.38
CA VAL A 200 -29.72 23.58 14.43
C VAL A 200 -30.14 23.35 15.88
N ALA A 201 -29.23 22.89 16.74
CA ALA A 201 -29.52 22.66 18.16
C ALA A 201 -29.88 23.96 18.88
N THR A 202 -29.12 25.05 18.67
CA THR A 202 -29.43 26.36 19.25
C THR A 202 -30.74 26.94 18.70
N GLY A 203 -31.03 26.77 17.41
CA GLY A 203 -32.30 27.16 16.80
C GLY A 203 -33.50 26.47 17.46
N VAL A 204 -33.46 25.15 17.62
CA VAL A 204 -34.56 24.37 18.23
C VAL A 204 -34.80 24.79 19.69
N VAL A 205 -33.72 25.02 20.46
CA VAL A 205 -33.83 25.48 21.85
C VAL A 205 -34.45 26.88 21.93
N ALA A 206 -34.03 27.81 21.08
CA ALA A 206 -34.59 29.16 21.02
C ALA A 206 -36.09 29.15 20.69
N PHE A 207 -36.50 28.35 19.70
CA PHE A 207 -37.92 28.19 19.36
C PHE A 207 -38.75 27.55 20.48
N GLY A 208 -38.19 26.56 21.19
CA GLY A 208 -38.84 25.95 22.35
C GLY A 208 -39.08 26.94 23.50
N ILE A 209 -38.11 27.80 23.78
CA ILE A 209 -38.22 28.83 24.83
C ILE A 209 -39.25 29.90 24.46
N VAL A 210 -39.26 30.36 23.20
CA VAL A 210 -40.24 31.36 22.72
C VAL A 210 -41.67 30.81 22.75
N ARG A 211 -41.88 29.55 22.36
CA ARG A 211 -43.20 28.91 22.41
C ARG A 211 -43.72 28.79 23.84
N ARG A 212 -42.86 28.40 24.79
CA ARG A 212 -43.26 28.25 26.20
C ARG A 212 -43.67 29.58 26.86
N ARG A 213 -43.09 30.71 26.43
CA ARG A 213 -43.43 32.05 26.92
C ARG A 213 -44.75 32.61 26.36
N ARG A 214 -45.30 32.03 25.30
CA ARG A 214 -46.59 32.46 24.72
C ARG A 214 -47.78 31.62 25.21
N SER A 215 -47.52 30.53 25.92
CA SER A 215 -48.55 29.62 26.44
C SER A 215 -48.74 29.72 27.97
N ALA A 216 -48.11 30.71 28.60
CA ALA A 216 -48.34 31.14 29.99
C ALA A 216 -48.81 32.59 29.96
#